data_AF-A0A3D9I2F7-F1
#
_entry.id   AF-A0A3D9I2F7-F1
#
_cell.length_a   1.000
_cell.length_b   1.000
_cell.length_c   1.000
_cell.angle_alpha   90.00
_cell.angle_beta   90.00
_cell.angle_gamma   90.00
#
_symmetry.space_group_name_H-M   'P 1'
#
loop_
_entity.id
_entity.type
_entity.pdbx_description
1 polymer ?
#
loop_
_entity_poly.entity_id
_entity_poly.type
_entity_poly.pdbx_seq_one_letter_code
_entity_poly.pdbx_strand_id
1 'polypeptide(L)'
;MKLVTRMIRVCYYTNKLFSYNHLIRLYKFFFEGVMIMKTLRKSATLVLLTGLVMALLAGCQEKREDSPSATSSATSSATSTVSKPTEAPTTDSGVIKEGTIPKDGNVILKELAFVHKDHTIALADIVDDAKLESMLGKAEEIESHTYSADDGLNMDHWLGRTRNLYKYPGLEIETFDAGEGSEFRISTIEIKDSKYPTIRNIKVGDSVEELKKAYPEGKLMGDGATDGEDNFRFEPVNYVDVMTFHITDAKIESIRISQLQD
;
A
#
# COMPACT_ATOMS: atom_id res chain seq x y z
N MET A 1 12.68 9.97 35.43
CA MET A 1 11.85 10.76 34.49
C MET A 1 11.68 12.24 34.86
N LYS A 2 11.44 12.62 36.13
CA LYS A 2 11.18 14.04 36.49
C LYS A 2 12.36 15.03 36.34
N LEU A 3 13.62 14.56 36.29
CA LEU A 3 14.79 15.45 36.11
C LEU A 3 15.02 15.88 34.66
N VAL A 4 14.71 15.02 33.68
CA VAL A 4 14.95 15.26 32.25
C VAL A 4 14.02 16.37 31.73
N THR A 5 12.79 16.41 32.24
CA THR A 5 11.79 17.43 31.88
C THR A 5 12.16 18.83 32.40
N ARG A 6 12.93 18.93 33.50
CA ARG A 6 13.39 20.24 34.01
C ARG A 6 14.56 20.83 33.21
N MET A 7 15.44 19.99 32.65
CA MET A 7 16.59 20.47 31.86
C MET A 7 16.16 21.03 30.50
N ILE A 8 15.18 20.41 29.84
CA ILE A 8 14.67 20.90 28.53
C ILE A 8 14.00 22.27 28.68
N ARG A 9 13.38 22.56 29.84
CA ARG A 9 12.74 23.86 30.10
C ARG A 9 13.72 25.02 30.33
N VAL A 10 14.94 24.74 30.76
CA VAL A 10 15.97 25.78 30.98
C VAL A 10 16.61 26.20 29.65
N CYS A 11 16.76 25.27 28.70
CA CYS A 11 17.34 25.59 27.39
C CYS A 11 16.43 26.47 26.50
N TYR A 12 15.12 26.49 26.75
CA TYR A 12 14.18 27.25 25.91
C TYR A 12 14.12 28.76 26.20
N TYR A 13 14.76 29.23 27.28
CA TYR A 13 14.65 30.63 27.73
C TYR A 13 15.93 31.47 27.65
N THR A 14 17.07 30.91 27.24
CA THR A 14 18.31 31.68 27.11
C THR A 14 18.85 31.59 25.69
N ASN A 15 18.31 32.46 24.84
CA ASN A 15 18.79 32.70 23.49
C ASN A 15 20.03 33.61 23.55
N LYS A 16 21.21 33.04 23.85
CA LYS A 16 22.51 33.71 23.61
C LYS A 16 23.68 32.72 23.71
N LEU A 17 24.37 32.54 22.59
CA LEU A 17 25.69 31.94 22.40
C LEU A 17 26.03 30.72 23.28
N PHE A 18 25.75 29.52 22.76
CA PHE A 18 26.47 28.31 23.18
C PHE A 18 27.20 27.71 21.99
N SER A 19 28.54 27.74 22.04
CA SER A 19 29.43 27.20 21.02
C SER A 19 29.31 25.68 20.94
N TYR A 20 29.29 25.16 19.71
CA TYR A 20 29.08 23.75 19.34
C TYR A 20 30.00 22.77 20.10
N ASN A 21 31.19 23.21 20.50
CA ASN A 21 32.14 22.40 21.28
C ASN A 21 31.65 22.03 22.70
N HIS A 22 30.73 22.80 23.28
CA HIS A 22 30.22 22.51 24.62
C HIS A 22 29.13 21.43 24.60
N LEU A 23 28.38 21.33 23.49
CA LEU A 23 27.35 20.30 23.30
C LEU A 23 27.98 18.91 23.12
N ILE A 24 29.11 18.84 22.40
CA ILE A 24 29.84 17.59 22.15
C ILE A 24 30.43 17.02 23.46
N ARG A 25 30.93 17.87 24.36
CA ARG A 25 31.43 17.43 25.68
C ARG A 25 30.32 16.89 26.59
N LEU A 26 29.12 17.47 26.53
CA LEU A 26 27.96 16.99 27.29
C LEU A 26 27.43 15.65 26.75
N TYR A 27 27.44 15.47 25.43
CA TYR A 27 27.07 14.19 24.80
C TYR A 27 28.03 13.05 25.17
N LYS A 28 29.34 13.32 25.18
CA LYS A 28 30.35 12.32 25.55
C LYS A 28 30.23 11.87 27.01
N PHE A 29 29.93 12.79 27.93
CA PHE A 29 29.70 12.46 29.34
C PHE A 29 28.43 11.63 29.56
N PHE A 30 27.38 11.86 28.77
CA PHE A 30 26.13 11.11 28.88
C PHE A 30 26.27 9.69 28.31
N PHE A 31 27.04 9.50 27.23
CA PHE A 31 27.25 8.19 26.62
C PHE A 31 28.16 7.27 27.45
N GLU A 32 29.21 7.82 28.07
CA GLU A 32 30.08 7.03 28.97
C GLU A 32 29.37 6.67 30.29
N GLY A 33 28.50 7.54 30.82
CA GLY A 33 27.70 7.24 32.01
C GLY A 33 26.61 6.18 31.81
N VAL A 34 26.02 6.10 30.61
CA VAL A 34 24.96 5.12 30.29
C VAL A 34 25.52 3.72 30.02
N MET A 35 26.75 3.61 29.53
CA MET A 35 27.41 2.31 29.27
C MET A 35 27.78 1.56 30.56
N ILE A 36 28.03 2.26 31.67
CA ILE A 36 28.39 1.63 32.96
C ILE A 36 27.16 1.02 33.67
N MET A 37 25.94 1.48 33.38
CA MET A 37 24.72 0.94 34.01
C MET A 37 24.17 -0.35 33.37
N LYS A 38 24.66 -0.76 32.19
CA LYS A 38 24.13 -1.94 31.47
C LYS A 38 24.82 -3.26 31.82
N THR A 39 25.97 -3.25 32.48
CA THR A 39 26.76 -4.47 32.78
C THR A 39 26.50 -5.09 34.16
N LEU A 40 25.63 -4.52 34.99
CA LEU A 40 25.35 -4.99 36.37
C LEU A 40 23.96 -5.61 36.60
N ARG A 41 23.17 -5.87 35.54
CA ARG A 41 21.78 -6.38 35.66
C ARG A 41 21.55 -7.83 35.25
N LYS A 42 22.59 -8.63 35.03
CA LYS A 42 22.44 -10.01 34.49
C LYS A 42 22.52 -11.17 35.50
N SER A 43 22.44 -10.93 36.82
CA SER A 43 22.69 -11.99 37.82
C SER A 43 21.61 -12.21 38.89
N ALA A 44 20.35 -11.79 38.69
CA ALA A 44 19.33 -11.92 39.75
C ALA A 44 17.94 -12.42 39.33
N THR A 45 17.79 -13.07 38.17
CA THR A 45 16.46 -13.51 37.67
C THR A 45 16.43 -15.00 37.30
N LEU A 46 16.95 -15.88 38.18
CA LEU A 46 16.94 -17.34 37.96
C LEU A 46 16.40 -18.16 39.15
N VAL A 47 15.55 -17.59 40.02
CA VAL A 47 15.08 -18.33 41.23
C VAL A 47 13.55 -18.27 41.45
N LEU A 48 12.74 -17.72 40.53
CA LEU A 48 11.31 -17.45 40.82
C LEU A 48 10.32 -17.99 39.78
N LEU A 49 10.63 -19.11 39.12
CA LEU A 49 9.73 -19.70 38.11
C LEU A 49 9.53 -21.22 38.21
N THR A 50 9.58 -21.80 39.42
CA THR A 50 9.34 -23.24 39.66
C THR A 50 8.17 -23.54 40.59
N GLY A 51 7.36 -22.54 40.97
CA GLY A 51 6.26 -22.72 41.94
C GLY A 51 4.82 -22.73 41.37
N LEU A 52 4.60 -22.44 40.08
CA LEU A 52 3.25 -22.13 39.57
C LEU A 52 2.60 -23.23 38.69
N VAL A 53 3.17 -24.43 38.59
CA VAL A 53 2.71 -25.47 37.64
C VAL A 53 1.83 -26.56 38.29
N MET A 54 1.63 -26.55 39.62
CA MET A 54 0.89 -27.62 40.32
C MET A 54 -0.63 -27.36 40.54
N ALA A 55 -1.21 -26.26 40.04
CA ALA A 55 -2.60 -25.87 40.39
C ALA A 55 -3.66 -26.02 39.27
N LEU A 56 -3.36 -26.65 38.12
CA LEU A 56 -4.30 -26.71 36.98
C LEU A 56 -4.87 -28.10 36.65
N LEU A 57 -4.77 -29.09 37.54
CA LEU A 57 -5.32 -30.44 37.31
C LEU A 57 -6.48 -30.83 38.24
N ALA A 58 -7.44 -29.92 38.45
CA ALA A 58 -8.74 -30.29 39.03
C ALA A 58 -9.85 -29.43 38.42
N GLY A 59 -10.66 -30.01 37.51
CA GLY A 59 -11.88 -29.33 37.06
C GLY A 59 -12.44 -29.72 35.68
N CYS A 60 -12.31 -30.97 35.24
CA CYS A 60 -13.21 -31.51 34.21
C CYS A 60 -14.28 -32.35 34.93
N GLN A 61 -15.54 -31.89 34.95
CA GLN A 61 -16.72 -32.76 35.00
C GLN A 61 -17.95 -32.03 34.43
N GLU A 62 -18.28 -32.40 33.19
CA GLU A 62 -19.58 -32.85 32.67
C GLU A 62 -20.87 -32.34 33.33
N LYS A 63 -21.80 -31.82 32.50
CA LYS A 63 -23.21 -32.25 32.51
C LYS A 63 -23.95 -31.94 31.20
N ARG A 64 -24.71 -32.96 30.79
CA ARG A 64 -25.55 -33.11 29.60
C ARG A 64 -26.98 -32.58 29.83
N GLU A 65 -27.62 -32.23 28.72
CA GLU A 65 -29.06 -32.30 28.37
C GLU A 65 -30.09 -31.53 29.23
N ASP A 66 -30.85 -30.61 28.59
CA ASP A 66 -32.20 -30.95 28.08
C ASP A 66 -32.80 -29.84 27.18
N SER A 67 -33.48 -30.29 26.13
CA SER A 67 -34.44 -29.55 25.27
C SER A 67 -35.85 -29.72 25.86
N PRO A 68 -36.79 -28.77 25.68
CA PRO A 68 -37.84 -29.05 24.68
C PRO A 68 -38.42 -27.83 23.92
N SER A 69 -39.04 -28.19 22.78
CA SER A 69 -39.84 -27.43 21.81
C SER A 69 -40.99 -26.55 22.32
N ALA A 70 -41.34 -25.51 21.54
CA ALA A 70 -42.64 -25.28 20.84
C ALA A 70 -42.58 -23.88 20.15
N THR A 71 -42.61 -23.73 18.82
CA THR A 71 -43.74 -23.74 17.86
C THR A 71 -44.78 -22.60 18.01
N SER A 72 -44.90 -21.82 16.92
CA SER A 72 -46.03 -21.00 16.41
C SER A 72 -45.73 -19.50 16.33
N SER A 73 -46.21 -18.67 15.41
CA SER A 73 -46.82 -18.74 14.06
C SER A 73 -47.21 -17.28 13.70
N ALA A 74 -47.52 -17.02 12.42
CA ALA A 74 -48.10 -15.80 11.80
C ALA A 74 -47.08 -14.72 11.36
N THR A 75 -46.87 -14.37 10.08
CA THR A 75 -47.73 -14.12 8.90
C THR A 75 -48.49 -12.80 8.95
N SER A 76 -48.09 -11.85 8.08
CA SER A 76 -48.90 -11.04 7.12
C SER A 76 -48.16 -9.73 6.80
N SER A 77 -47.72 -9.54 5.54
CA SER A 77 -48.33 -8.67 4.50
C SER A 77 -47.98 -7.18 4.67
N ALA A 78 -47.62 -6.39 3.65
CA ALA A 78 -48.21 -6.33 2.32
C ALA A 78 -47.29 -5.64 1.27
N THR A 79 -47.65 -5.96 0.03
CA THR A 79 -47.18 -5.51 -1.28
C THR A 79 -47.90 -4.25 -1.79
N SER A 80 -47.25 -3.47 -2.65
CA SER A 80 -47.84 -2.61 -3.71
C SER A 80 -46.68 -2.17 -4.64
N THR A 81 -46.36 -2.75 -5.81
CA THR A 81 -46.97 -2.91 -7.16
C THR A 81 -47.15 -1.65 -8.05
N VAL A 82 -46.50 -1.71 -9.24
CA VAL A 82 -46.75 -1.11 -10.60
C VAL A 82 -46.65 0.43 -10.77
N SER A 83 -46.23 1.07 -11.89
CA SER A 83 -45.99 0.74 -13.32
C SER A 83 -45.07 1.77 -14.03
N LYS A 84 -44.49 1.35 -15.18
CA LYS A 84 -43.79 2.07 -16.29
C LYS A 84 -44.69 3.11 -17.01
N PRO A 85 -44.17 4.09 -17.81
CA PRO A 85 -43.64 3.90 -19.20
C PRO A 85 -42.39 4.77 -19.56
N THR A 86 -41.35 4.22 -20.22
CA THR A 86 -40.90 4.48 -21.62
C THR A 86 -40.75 5.95 -22.07
N GLU A 87 -39.51 6.42 -22.25
CA GLU A 87 -39.07 7.23 -23.41
C GLU A 87 -37.52 7.20 -23.53
N ALA A 88 -37.00 7.01 -24.74
CA ALA A 88 -35.61 7.28 -25.15
C ALA A 88 -35.64 8.56 -26.01
N PRO A 89 -34.62 9.45 -26.06
CA PRO A 89 -33.25 9.16 -26.53
C PRO A 89 -32.18 9.86 -25.65
N THR A 90 -30.88 9.63 -25.73
CA THR A 90 -29.98 9.99 -26.83
C THR A 90 -28.57 9.59 -26.39
N THR A 91 -27.80 9.04 -27.30
CA THR A 91 -26.36 8.79 -27.22
C THR A 91 -25.63 10.06 -26.78
N ASP A 92 -24.92 10.01 -25.65
CA ASP A 92 -23.93 11.04 -25.32
C ASP A 92 -22.64 10.36 -24.86
N SER A 93 -21.56 10.73 -25.54
CA SER A 93 -20.20 10.27 -25.30
C SER A 93 -19.81 10.50 -23.85
N GLY A 94 -19.51 9.41 -23.14
CA GLY A 94 -18.93 9.43 -21.80
C GLY A 94 -17.49 9.94 -21.83
N VAL A 95 -17.31 11.23 -22.10
CA VAL A 95 -16.11 11.97 -21.68
C VAL A 95 -16.19 12.05 -20.16
N ILE A 96 -15.35 11.28 -19.46
CA ILE A 96 -15.22 11.37 -18.01
C ILE A 96 -14.82 12.80 -17.69
N LYS A 97 -15.74 13.52 -17.05
CA LYS A 97 -15.54 14.88 -16.57
C LYS A 97 -14.44 14.86 -15.51
N GLU A 98 -13.48 15.73 -15.75
CA GLU A 98 -12.42 16.14 -14.84
C GLU A 98 -12.93 16.35 -13.41
N GLY A 99 -12.32 15.60 -12.48
CA GLY A 99 -12.04 16.06 -11.11
C GLY A 99 -13.20 16.16 -10.11
N THR A 100 -13.42 15.08 -9.36
CA THR A 100 -13.69 15.24 -7.91
C THR A 100 -12.75 14.33 -7.13
N ILE A 101 -11.45 14.60 -7.26
CA ILE A 101 -10.44 14.03 -6.38
C ILE A 101 -10.31 14.97 -5.16
N PRO A 102 -10.63 14.52 -3.93
CA PRO A 102 -10.47 15.35 -2.73
C PRO A 102 -9.00 15.76 -2.54
N LYS A 103 -8.82 17.07 -2.29
CA LYS A 103 -7.55 17.82 -2.21
C LYS A 103 -6.88 17.76 -0.82
N ASP A 104 -6.88 16.60 -0.18
CA ASP A 104 -6.02 16.39 1.00
C ASP A 104 -5.23 15.08 0.79
N GLY A 105 -3.89 15.20 0.86
CA GLY A 105 -2.91 14.19 0.46
C GLY A 105 -2.13 14.59 -0.80
N ASN A 106 -1.03 13.88 -1.12
CA ASN A 106 -0.22 14.13 -2.31
C ASN A 106 -1.03 13.85 -3.59
N VAL A 107 -1.81 14.85 -4.04
CA VAL A 107 -2.82 14.77 -5.11
C VAL A 107 -2.24 14.23 -6.43
N ILE A 108 -0.94 14.40 -6.62
CA ILE A 108 -0.24 14.10 -7.85
C ILE A 108 0.05 12.59 -8.01
N LEU A 109 0.23 11.83 -6.92
CA LEU A 109 0.38 10.37 -7.01
C LEU A 109 -0.90 9.65 -7.42
N LYS A 110 -2.06 10.33 -7.33
CA LYS A 110 -3.34 9.77 -7.80
C LYS A 110 -3.41 9.71 -9.33
N GLU A 111 -2.50 10.38 -10.03
CA GLU A 111 -2.36 10.23 -11.49
C GLU A 111 -1.60 8.96 -11.89
N LEU A 112 -0.83 8.38 -10.96
CA LEU A 112 -0.18 7.09 -11.09
C LEU A 112 -1.17 5.99 -10.73
N ALA A 113 -2.20 5.83 -11.56
CA ALA A 113 -3.31 4.94 -11.30
C ALA A 113 -3.93 4.39 -12.59
N PHE A 114 -4.65 3.29 -12.45
CA PHE A 114 -5.52 2.74 -13.49
C PHE A 114 -6.97 2.68 -13.02
N VAL A 115 -7.87 2.56 -13.98
CA VAL A 115 -9.31 2.49 -13.78
C VAL A 115 -9.81 1.10 -14.19
N HIS A 116 -10.65 0.50 -13.36
CA HIS A 116 -11.35 -0.73 -13.69
C HIS A 116 -12.78 -0.67 -13.14
N LYS A 117 -13.78 -0.79 -14.02
CA LYS A 117 -15.19 -0.56 -13.68
C LYS A 117 -15.33 0.84 -13.03
N ASP A 118 -15.83 0.90 -11.79
CA ASP A 118 -16.01 2.14 -11.03
C ASP A 118 -14.89 2.36 -10.00
N HIS A 119 -13.78 1.61 -10.09
CA HIS A 119 -12.65 1.69 -9.17
C HIS A 119 -11.44 2.35 -9.83
N THR A 120 -10.79 3.24 -9.09
CA THR A 120 -9.46 3.75 -9.41
C THR A 120 -8.48 3.18 -8.41
N ILE A 121 -7.45 2.50 -8.88
CA ILE A 121 -6.41 1.89 -8.05
C ILE A 121 -5.11 2.63 -8.35
N ALA A 122 -4.56 3.29 -7.35
CA ALA A 122 -3.37 4.15 -7.45
C ALA A 122 -2.16 3.52 -6.78
N LEU A 123 -0.97 3.87 -7.25
CA LEU A 123 0.30 3.48 -6.64
C LEU A 123 0.37 3.87 -5.15
N ALA A 124 -0.26 4.98 -4.76
CA ALA A 124 -0.29 5.45 -3.37
C ALA A 124 -1.26 4.67 -2.45
N ASP A 125 -2.05 3.74 -2.98
CA ASP A 125 -3.04 3.03 -2.20
C ASP A 125 -2.41 2.03 -1.23
N ILE A 126 -3.00 1.96 -0.04
CA ILE A 126 -2.82 0.84 0.89
C ILE A 126 -3.91 -0.18 0.59
N VAL A 127 -3.53 -1.44 0.44
CA VAL A 127 -4.40 -2.54 0.06
C VAL A 127 -4.20 -3.77 0.93
N ASP A 128 -5.20 -4.64 0.91
CA ASP A 128 -5.15 -6.01 1.42
C ASP A 128 -5.91 -6.92 0.43
N ASP A 129 -5.89 -8.23 0.70
CA ASP A 129 -6.53 -9.22 -0.16
C ASP A 129 -8.02 -8.93 -0.36
N ALA A 130 -8.73 -8.60 0.72
CA ALA A 130 -10.17 -8.34 0.68
C ALA A 130 -10.51 -7.10 -0.15
N LYS A 131 -9.71 -6.04 -0.01
CA LYS A 131 -9.88 -4.80 -0.77
C LYS A 131 -9.62 -5.05 -2.25
N LEU A 132 -8.51 -5.70 -2.62
CA LEU A 132 -8.23 -6.02 -4.03
C LEU A 132 -9.29 -6.94 -4.63
N GLU A 133 -9.72 -7.97 -3.89
CA GLU A 133 -10.77 -8.89 -4.36
C GLU A 133 -12.10 -8.16 -4.59
N SER A 134 -12.46 -7.21 -3.72
CA SER A 134 -13.67 -6.41 -3.89
C SER A 134 -13.65 -5.51 -5.13
N MET A 135 -12.47 -5.03 -5.54
CA MET A 135 -12.32 -4.09 -6.67
C MET A 135 -12.10 -4.80 -8.01
N LEU A 136 -11.33 -5.88 -8.01
CA LEU A 136 -10.85 -6.55 -9.23
C LEU A 136 -11.46 -7.95 -9.42
N GLY A 137 -12.13 -8.49 -8.40
CA GLY A 137 -12.50 -9.89 -8.32
C GLY A 137 -11.34 -10.73 -7.77
N LYS A 138 -11.51 -12.05 -7.75
CA LYS A 138 -10.49 -12.97 -7.23
C LYS A 138 -9.27 -13.00 -8.16
N ALA A 139 -8.07 -12.88 -7.59
CA ALA A 139 -6.82 -13.09 -8.32
C ALA A 139 -6.70 -14.55 -8.82
N GLU A 140 -6.09 -14.74 -9.98
CA GLU A 140 -5.77 -16.07 -10.51
C GLU A 140 -4.69 -16.75 -9.66
N GLU A 141 -3.73 -15.96 -9.20
CA GLU A 141 -2.62 -16.39 -8.37
C GLU A 141 -2.19 -15.24 -7.44
N ILE A 142 -1.76 -15.61 -6.23
CA ILE A 142 -1.13 -14.70 -5.27
C ILE A 142 0.17 -15.36 -4.84
N GLU A 143 1.30 -14.79 -5.25
CA GLU A 143 2.62 -15.20 -4.76
C GLU A 143 3.01 -14.33 -3.58
N SER A 144 3.39 -14.95 -2.46
CA SER A 144 3.85 -14.23 -1.27
C SER A 144 5.25 -14.69 -0.90
N HIS A 145 6.13 -13.74 -0.61
CA HIS A 145 7.49 -14.01 -0.14
C HIS A 145 7.86 -13.07 1.00
N THR A 146 8.26 -13.63 2.15
CA THR A 146 8.86 -12.88 3.25
C THR A 146 10.37 -13.05 3.21
N TYR A 147 11.10 -11.95 3.05
CA TYR A 147 12.56 -11.99 2.92
C TYR A 147 13.22 -12.40 4.24
N SER A 148 14.17 -13.34 4.17
CA SER A 148 14.85 -13.89 5.35
C SER A 148 16.34 -14.06 5.08
N ALA A 149 17.19 -13.94 6.10
CA ALA A 149 18.65 -13.89 5.97
C ALA A 149 19.28 -15.05 5.17
N ASP A 150 18.59 -16.19 5.07
CA ASP A 150 19.07 -17.41 4.42
C ASP A 150 18.44 -17.70 3.04
N ASP A 151 17.55 -16.84 2.53
CA ASP A 151 16.81 -17.09 1.28
C ASP A 151 17.59 -16.81 -0.02
N GLY A 152 18.78 -16.20 0.08
CA GLY A 152 19.62 -15.87 -1.08
C GLY A 152 19.09 -14.74 -1.97
N LEU A 153 17.99 -14.09 -1.59
CA LEU A 153 17.34 -12.97 -2.29
C LEU A 153 17.49 -11.64 -1.53
N ASN A 154 18.34 -11.63 -0.51
CA ASN A 154 18.43 -10.54 0.46
C ASN A 154 19.13 -9.29 -0.06
N MET A 155 18.44 -8.16 0.13
CA MET A 155 19.08 -6.89 0.46
C MET A 155 18.78 -6.57 1.93
N ASP A 156 19.76 -6.08 2.70
CA ASP A 156 19.64 -5.89 4.17
C ASP A 156 18.38 -5.14 4.61
N HIS A 157 17.86 -4.23 3.78
CA HIS A 157 16.69 -3.41 4.08
C HIS A 157 15.34 -4.11 3.86
N TRP A 158 15.31 -5.25 3.17
CA TRP A 158 14.11 -6.04 2.90
C TRP A 158 13.88 -7.16 3.92
N LEU A 159 14.87 -7.48 4.76
CA LEU A 159 14.75 -8.54 5.75
C LEU A 159 13.53 -8.37 6.66
N GLY A 160 12.72 -9.42 6.75
CA GLY A 160 11.48 -9.45 7.52
C GLY A 160 10.28 -8.80 6.83
N ARG A 161 10.47 -8.20 5.65
CA ARG A 161 9.37 -7.66 4.84
C ARG A 161 8.72 -8.72 3.98
N THR A 162 7.44 -8.56 3.73
CA THR A 162 6.65 -9.43 2.86
C THR A 162 6.28 -8.71 1.57
N ARG A 163 6.55 -9.36 0.44
CA ARG A 163 6.10 -8.98 -0.91
C ARG A 163 4.96 -9.89 -1.33
N ASN A 164 3.84 -9.32 -1.77
CA ASN A 164 2.78 -10.06 -2.44
C ASN A 164 2.68 -9.62 -3.90
N LEU A 165 2.61 -10.58 -4.83
CA LEU A 165 2.33 -10.38 -6.25
C LEU A 165 0.97 -10.99 -6.59
N TYR A 166 0.01 -10.13 -6.90
CA TYR A 166 -1.35 -10.51 -7.30
C TYR A 166 -1.42 -10.55 -8.83
N LYS A 167 -1.82 -11.70 -9.39
CA LYS A 167 -1.97 -11.87 -10.84
C LYS A 167 -3.46 -11.95 -11.21
N TYR A 168 -3.83 -11.10 -12.16
CA TYR A 168 -5.12 -11.07 -12.83
C TYR A 168 -4.88 -11.21 -14.34
N PRO A 169 -5.90 -11.56 -15.15
CA PRO A 169 -5.70 -11.65 -16.58
C PRO A 169 -5.27 -10.29 -17.13
N GLY A 170 -4.03 -10.16 -17.62
CA GLY A 170 -3.48 -8.92 -18.18
C GLY A 170 -3.17 -7.80 -17.18
N LEU A 171 -3.11 -8.10 -15.88
CA LEU A 171 -2.76 -7.15 -14.83
C LEU A 171 -2.00 -7.85 -13.70
N GLU A 172 -0.88 -7.28 -13.29
CA GLU A 172 -0.12 -7.71 -12.13
C GLU A 172 0.01 -6.54 -11.14
N ILE A 173 -0.22 -6.79 -9.86
CA ILE A 173 -0.05 -5.79 -8.79
C ILE A 173 0.93 -6.35 -7.78
N GLU A 174 2.03 -5.66 -7.58
CA GLU A 174 2.99 -5.96 -6.52
C GLU A 174 2.76 -5.03 -5.34
N THR A 175 2.85 -5.61 -4.14
CA THR A 175 2.77 -4.87 -2.89
C THR A 175 3.90 -5.27 -1.96
N PHE A 176 4.30 -4.34 -1.10
CA PHE A 176 5.25 -4.56 -0.02
C PHE A 176 4.63 -4.13 1.31
N ASP A 177 4.95 -4.85 2.38
CA ASP A 177 4.65 -4.35 3.71
C ASP A 177 5.46 -3.08 4.05
N ALA A 178 4.83 -2.18 4.79
CA ALA A 178 5.47 -0.94 5.22
C ALA A 178 6.43 -1.10 6.41
N GLY A 179 6.72 -2.34 6.84
CA GLY A 179 7.60 -2.68 7.98
C GLY A 179 7.04 -2.37 9.38
N GLU A 180 6.13 -1.41 9.53
CA GLU A 180 5.41 -1.13 10.77
C GLU A 180 3.89 -1.29 10.55
N GLY A 181 3.33 -2.41 11.02
CA GLY A 181 1.90 -2.73 10.89
C GLY A 181 1.58 -3.74 9.78
N SER A 182 0.30 -3.92 9.49
CA SER A 182 -0.22 -4.86 8.49
C SER A 182 -0.65 -4.17 7.19
N GLU A 183 -0.08 -2.99 6.91
CA GLU A 183 -0.41 -2.22 5.72
C GLU A 183 0.50 -2.60 4.56
N PHE A 184 -0.10 -3.07 3.46
CA PHE A 184 0.61 -3.31 2.21
C PHE A 184 0.41 -2.13 1.28
N ARG A 185 1.51 -1.55 0.79
CA ARG A 185 1.50 -0.47 -0.20
C ARG A 185 1.77 -1.07 -1.57
N ILE A 186 1.09 -0.54 -2.59
CA ILE A 186 1.38 -0.92 -3.97
C ILE A 186 2.75 -0.36 -4.36
N SER A 187 3.65 -1.23 -4.82
CA SER A 187 4.99 -0.86 -5.32
C SER A 187 5.05 -0.82 -6.84
N THR A 188 4.34 -1.75 -7.49
CA THR A 188 4.30 -1.88 -8.94
C THR A 188 2.91 -2.28 -9.41
N ILE A 189 2.48 -1.74 -10.54
CA ILE A 189 1.31 -2.15 -11.31
C ILE A 189 1.81 -2.37 -12.74
N GLU A 190 1.60 -3.57 -13.28
CA GLU A 190 1.92 -3.90 -14.68
C GLU A 190 0.63 -4.23 -15.43
N ILE A 191 0.38 -3.54 -16.54
CA ILE A 191 -0.84 -3.65 -17.34
C ILE A 191 -0.47 -4.12 -18.75
N LYS A 192 -1.08 -5.22 -19.18
CA LYS A 192 -0.88 -5.85 -20.50
C LYS A 192 -2.19 -6.01 -21.28
N ASP A 193 -3.31 -5.53 -20.73
CA ASP A 193 -4.63 -5.63 -21.35
C ASP A 193 -5.34 -4.28 -21.38
N SER A 194 -5.97 -3.99 -22.52
CA SER A 194 -6.72 -2.75 -22.80
C SER A 194 -7.89 -2.48 -21.82
N LYS A 195 -8.36 -3.48 -21.07
CA LYS A 195 -9.45 -3.33 -20.08
C LYS A 195 -9.08 -2.51 -18.84
N TYR A 196 -7.80 -2.18 -18.68
CA TYR A 196 -7.27 -1.40 -17.56
C TYR A 196 -6.67 -0.07 -18.06
N PRO A 197 -7.51 0.90 -18.49
CA PRO A 197 -7.01 2.20 -18.90
C PRO A 197 -6.42 2.98 -17.72
N THR A 198 -5.49 3.90 -18.01
CA THR A 198 -5.05 4.91 -17.04
C THR A 198 -6.18 5.90 -16.73
N ILE A 199 -5.97 6.74 -15.71
CA ILE A 199 -6.91 7.83 -15.40
C ILE A 199 -7.11 8.86 -16.54
N ARG A 200 -6.17 8.93 -17.49
CA ARG A 200 -6.28 9.77 -18.69
C ARG A 200 -6.80 9.00 -19.91
N ASN A 201 -7.39 7.83 -19.66
CA ASN A 201 -8.01 6.97 -20.67
C ASN A 201 -7.06 6.47 -21.77
N ILE A 202 -5.77 6.32 -21.44
CA ILE A 202 -4.80 5.62 -22.29
C ILE A 202 -4.76 4.16 -21.88
N LYS A 203 -4.75 3.25 -22.86
CA LYS A 203 -4.71 1.79 -22.62
C LYS A 203 -3.76 1.09 -23.58
N VAL A 204 -3.44 -0.16 -23.27
CA VAL A 204 -2.69 -1.05 -24.16
C VAL A 204 -3.36 -1.12 -25.53
N GLY A 205 -2.56 -0.97 -26.58
CA GLY A 205 -2.96 -0.91 -27.98
C GLY A 205 -3.21 0.49 -28.55
N ASP A 206 -3.28 1.53 -27.70
CA ASP A 206 -3.40 2.93 -28.16
C ASP A 206 -2.10 3.39 -28.86
N SER A 207 -2.22 4.42 -29.70
CA SER A 207 -1.09 4.92 -30.47
C SER A 207 -0.20 5.86 -29.65
N VAL A 208 1.06 6.02 -30.07
CA VAL A 208 1.99 6.98 -29.46
C VAL A 208 1.51 8.42 -29.59
N GLU A 209 0.77 8.76 -30.65
CA GLU A 209 0.17 10.09 -30.83
C GLU A 209 -0.91 10.38 -29.79
N GLU A 210 -1.77 9.40 -29.52
CA GLU A 210 -2.79 9.50 -28.47
C GLU A 210 -2.14 9.65 -27.09
N LEU A 211 -1.10 8.86 -26.83
CA LEU A 211 -0.31 8.93 -25.60
C LEU A 211 0.32 10.32 -25.40
N LYS A 212 0.99 10.87 -26.41
CA LYS A 212 1.63 12.20 -26.35
C LYS A 212 0.60 13.31 -26.15
N LYS A 213 -0.62 13.14 -26.66
CA LYS A 213 -1.72 14.10 -26.44
C LYS A 213 -2.26 14.04 -25.02
N ALA A 214 -2.40 12.85 -24.46
CA ALA A 214 -2.91 12.65 -23.11
C ALA A 214 -1.88 12.98 -22.02
N TYR A 215 -0.59 12.78 -22.29
CA TYR A 215 0.53 13.05 -21.38
C TYR A 215 1.59 13.95 -22.04
N PRO A 216 1.27 15.22 -22.35
CA PRO A 216 2.20 16.12 -23.06
C PRO A 216 3.51 16.39 -22.29
N GLU A 217 3.52 16.19 -20.98
CA GLU A 217 4.67 16.33 -20.09
C GLU A 217 5.56 15.07 -20.01
N GLY A 218 5.11 13.94 -20.56
CA GLY A 218 5.92 12.74 -20.64
C GLY A 218 7.04 12.85 -21.68
N LYS A 219 8.05 11.99 -21.54
CA LYS A 219 9.24 11.98 -22.38
C LYS A 219 9.37 10.66 -23.10
N LEU A 220 9.55 10.72 -24.42
CA LEU A 220 9.96 9.56 -25.20
C LEU A 220 11.44 9.27 -24.93
N MET A 221 11.72 8.01 -24.61
CA MET A 221 13.01 7.43 -24.28
C MET A 221 13.35 6.44 -25.39
N GLY A 222 14.05 6.94 -26.40
CA GLY A 222 14.34 6.21 -27.64
C GLY A 222 14.27 7.15 -28.84
N ASP A 223 14.32 6.61 -30.06
CA ASP A 223 14.38 7.41 -31.29
C ASP A 223 13.02 7.62 -31.97
N GLY A 224 11.97 6.94 -31.52
CA GLY A 224 10.63 7.09 -32.10
C GLY A 224 10.49 6.36 -33.43
N ALA A 225 11.31 5.35 -33.71
CA ALA A 225 11.23 4.56 -34.91
C ALA A 225 9.87 3.83 -35.00
N THR A 226 9.30 3.79 -36.21
CA THR A 226 7.97 3.19 -36.45
C THR A 226 7.93 1.68 -36.25
N ASP A 227 9.09 1.03 -36.33
CA ASP A 227 9.34 -0.41 -36.20
C ASP A 227 10.30 -0.72 -35.03
N GLY A 228 10.43 0.23 -34.10
CA GLY A 228 11.33 0.14 -32.94
C GLY A 228 10.60 -0.19 -31.63
N GLU A 229 11.40 -0.54 -30.63
CA GLU A 229 10.99 -0.60 -29.23
C GLU A 229 11.41 0.68 -28.52
N ASP A 230 10.44 1.40 -27.97
CA ASP A 230 10.67 2.63 -27.24
C ASP A 230 10.01 2.55 -25.85
N ASN A 231 10.37 3.49 -24.98
CA ASN A 231 9.61 3.75 -23.76
C ASN A 231 9.15 5.19 -23.73
N PHE A 232 7.95 5.45 -23.23
CA PHE A 232 7.49 6.80 -22.93
C PHE A 232 7.26 6.92 -21.43
N ARG A 233 7.88 7.90 -20.78
CA ARG A 233 7.92 8.00 -19.32
C ARG A 233 7.26 9.28 -18.83
N PHE A 234 6.34 9.13 -17.88
CA PHE A 234 5.64 10.20 -17.20
C PHE A 234 6.03 10.21 -15.72
N GLU A 235 6.44 11.39 -15.23
CA GLU A 235 7.04 11.60 -13.90
C GLU A 235 6.35 12.78 -13.20
N PRO A 236 5.17 12.59 -12.59
CA PRO A 236 4.35 13.71 -12.15
C PRO A 236 4.86 14.37 -10.86
N VAL A 237 5.53 13.61 -9.98
CA VAL A 237 6.01 14.09 -8.68
C VAL A 237 7.53 14.24 -8.63
N ASN A 238 8.23 13.17 -8.99
CA ASN A 238 9.67 13.01 -8.79
C ASN A 238 10.20 11.97 -9.80
N TYR A 239 11.49 11.64 -9.73
CA TYR A 239 12.12 10.65 -10.58
C TYR A 239 11.90 9.19 -10.13
N VAL A 240 11.27 9.00 -8.96
CA VAL A 240 11.07 7.72 -8.28
C VAL A 240 9.71 7.12 -8.66
N ASP A 241 8.63 7.89 -8.53
CA ASP A 241 7.26 7.48 -8.82
C ASP A 241 6.93 7.78 -10.28
N VAL A 242 6.83 6.73 -11.10
CA VAL A 242 6.78 6.88 -12.55
C VAL A 242 5.73 5.99 -13.20
N MET A 243 5.21 6.44 -14.33
CA MET A 243 4.42 5.65 -15.27
C MET A 243 5.19 5.53 -16.57
N THR A 244 5.51 4.31 -16.98
CA THR A 244 6.23 4.00 -18.22
C THR A 244 5.32 3.23 -19.15
N PHE A 245 5.21 3.69 -20.38
CA PHE A 245 4.51 3.02 -21.46
C PHE A 245 5.56 2.37 -22.34
N HIS A 246 5.55 1.03 -22.40
CA HIS A 246 6.38 0.30 -23.33
C HIS A 246 5.71 0.32 -24.71
N ILE A 247 6.48 0.67 -25.74
CA ILE A 247 5.99 0.92 -27.08
C ILE A 247 6.67 -0.06 -28.04
N THR A 248 5.87 -0.72 -28.88
CA THR A 248 6.31 -1.54 -30.00
C THR A 248 5.47 -1.19 -31.21
N ASP A 249 6.09 -1.04 -32.38
CA ASP A 249 5.41 -0.72 -33.64
C ASP A 249 4.48 0.52 -33.52
N ALA A 250 4.96 1.56 -32.84
CA ALA A 250 4.23 2.80 -32.55
C ALA A 250 2.91 2.63 -31.76
N LYS A 251 2.75 1.53 -31.04
CA LYS A 251 1.62 1.25 -30.14
C LYS A 251 2.08 0.87 -28.75
N ILE A 252 1.23 1.12 -27.77
CA ILE A 252 1.49 0.74 -26.38
C ILE A 252 1.32 -0.77 -26.24
N GLU A 253 2.39 -1.47 -25.87
CA GLU A 253 2.39 -2.91 -25.61
C GLU A 253 2.10 -3.21 -24.13
N SER A 254 2.69 -2.42 -23.22
CA SER A 254 2.40 -2.52 -21.79
C SER A 254 2.52 -1.17 -21.08
N ILE A 255 1.92 -1.08 -19.89
CA ILE A 255 1.99 0.10 -19.03
C ILE A 255 2.46 -0.36 -17.65
N ARG A 256 3.55 0.24 -17.19
CA ARG A 256 4.11 0.02 -15.86
C ARG A 256 3.98 1.27 -15.01
N ILE A 257 3.33 1.15 -13.86
CA ILE A 257 3.26 2.20 -12.83
C ILE A 257 4.06 1.70 -11.64
N SER A 258 5.11 2.42 -11.24
CA SER A 258 6.00 1.91 -10.19
C SER A 258 6.64 3.01 -9.38
N GLN A 259 6.93 2.68 -8.14
CA GLN A 259 7.93 3.37 -7.34
C GLN A 259 9.30 2.71 -7.62
N LEU A 260 10.22 3.45 -8.23
CA LEU A 260 11.62 3.03 -8.36
C LEU A 260 12.25 3.04 -6.97
N GLN A 261 12.64 1.87 -6.48
CA GLN A 261 13.30 1.77 -5.18
C GLN A 261 14.75 2.25 -5.32
N ASP A 262 15.10 3.31 -4.60
CA ASP A 262 16.48 3.81 -4.41
C ASP A 262 17.24 2.96 -3.37
#